data_AF-A0AAJ7JB75-F1
#
_entry.id   AF-A0AAJ7JB75-F1
#
_cell.length_a   1.000
_cell.length_b   1.000
_cell.length_c   1.000
_cell.angle_alpha   90.00
_cell.angle_beta   90.00
_cell.angle_gamma   90.00
#
_symmetry.space_group_name_H-M   'P 1'
#
loop_
_entity.id
_entity.type
_entity.pdbx_description
1 polymer ?
#
loop_
_entity_poly.entity_id
_entity_poly.type
_entity_poly.pdbx_seq_one_letter_code
_entity_poly.pdbx_strand_id
1 'polypeptide(L)'
;MPLSPQSKYYEPGSTHTVVLPGDVVGKPEAVEISWEYQASVFNPLTWRLIHTPRVFLDSLTVASLEAKHETTVCLDETKTLMANEPKTLTTRNCHNSDLNMVSA
;
A
#
# COMPACT_ATOMS: atom_id res chain seq x y z
N MET A 1 -0.84 12.64 0.50
CA MET A 1 -1.90 12.90 -0.51
C MET A 1 -2.79 11.68 -0.62
N PRO A 2 -4.13 11.83 -0.63
CA PRO A 2 -5.03 10.68 -0.73
C PRO A 2 -4.94 10.05 -2.13
N LEU A 3 -4.76 8.73 -2.19
CA LEU A 3 -4.75 7.96 -3.46
C LEU A 3 -6.16 7.82 -4.05
N SER A 4 -7.20 8.02 -3.23
CA SER A 4 -8.61 7.97 -3.63
C SER A 4 -9.38 9.10 -2.95
N PRO A 5 -10.22 9.86 -3.67
CA PRO A 5 -11.01 10.95 -3.07
C PRO A 5 -12.14 10.45 -2.17
N GLN A 6 -12.56 9.20 -2.33
CA GLN A 6 -13.61 8.55 -1.54
C GLN A 6 -13.19 7.13 -1.17
N SER A 7 -13.85 6.55 -0.16
CA SER A 7 -13.67 5.15 0.22
C SER A 7 -14.03 4.24 -0.96
N LYS A 8 -13.09 3.39 -1.35
CA LYS A 8 -13.24 2.44 -2.46
C LYS A 8 -12.96 1.02 -2.00
N TYR A 9 -13.67 0.05 -2.57
CA TYR A 9 -13.37 -1.36 -2.41
C TYR A 9 -12.22 -1.78 -3.32
N TYR A 10 -11.28 -2.54 -2.76
CA TYR A 10 -10.12 -3.08 -3.44
C TYR A 10 -10.19 -4.61 -3.36
N GLU A 11 -10.17 -5.27 -4.52
CA GLU A 11 -10.24 -6.73 -4.60
C GLU A 11 -8.85 -7.34 -4.36
N PRO A 12 -8.75 -8.50 -3.69
CA PRO A 12 -7.48 -9.21 -3.61
C PRO A 12 -6.96 -9.57 -5.01
N GLY A 13 -5.67 -9.34 -5.25
CA GLY A 13 -5.03 -9.67 -6.53
C GLY A 13 -5.27 -8.64 -7.65
N SER A 14 -5.95 -7.52 -7.38
CA SER A 14 -6.09 -6.45 -8.36
C SER A 14 -4.97 -5.40 -8.26
N THR A 15 -4.61 -4.81 -9.39
CA THR A 15 -3.68 -3.69 -9.48
C THR A 15 -4.45 -2.39 -9.73
N HIS A 16 -4.09 -1.33 -9.02
CA HIS A 16 -4.71 -0.02 -9.16
C HIS A 16 -3.65 1.05 -9.39
N THR A 17 -3.92 1.95 -10.34
CA THR A 17 -3.03 3.04 -10.72
C THR A 17 -3.73 4.36 -10.49
N VAL A 18 -3.01 5.31 -9.90
CA VAL A 18 -3.45 6.70 -9.72
C VAL A 18 -2.32 7.63 -10.15
N VAL A 19 -2.66 8.74 -10.78
CA VAL A 19 -1.72 9.82 -11.13
C VAL A 19 -1.98 10.98 -10.18
N LEU A 20 -0.92 11.45 -9.53
CA LEU A 20 -0.99 12.47 -8.51
C LEU A 20 0.01 13.59 -8.84
N PRO A 21 -0.39 14.87 -8.73
CA PRO A 21 0.56 15.97 -8.78
C PRO A 21 1.48 15.93 -7.54
N GLY A 22 2.74 16.29 -7.69
CA GLY A 22 3.69 16.33 -6.57
C GLY A 22 4.98 17.05 -6.94
N ASP A 23 5.84 17.22 -5.94
CA ASP A 23 7.16 17.80 -6.14
C ASP A 23 8.11 16.79 -6.80
N VAL A 24 9.12 17.30 -7.50
CA VAL A 24 10.16 16.45 -8.11
C VAL A 24 11.07 15.90 -7.01
N VAL A 25 10.90 14.62 -6.69
CA VAL A 25 11.69 13.90 -5.66
C VAL A 25 12.89 13.14 -6.23
N GLY A 26 13.14 13.22 -7.54
CA GLY A 26 14.21 12.48 -8.20
C GLY A 26 13.90 10.99 -8.30
N LYS A 27 14.88 10.13 -7.97
CA LYS A 27 14.71 8.67 -7.92
C LYS A 27 14.24 8.26 -6.51
N PRO A 28 12.97 7.87 -6.33
CA PRO A 28 12.46 7.52 -5.01
C PRO A 28 13.06 6.18 -4.54
N GLU A 29 13.73 6.17 -3.39
CA GLU A 29 14.24 4.93 -2.76
C GLU A 29 13.25 4.31 -1.78
N ALA A 30 12.33 5.12 -1.25
CA ALA A 30 11.35 4.74 -0.27
C ALA A 30 10.02 5.47 -0.50
N VAL A 31 8.92 4.83 -0.11
CA VAL A 31 7.57 5.40 -0.18
C VAL A 31 6.85 5.09 1.13
N GLU A 32 6.25 6.10 1.74
CA GLU A 32 5.33 5.89 2.85
C GLU A 32 3.90 5.78 2.32
N ILE A 33 3.20 4.72 2.71
CA ILE A 33 1.78 4.52 2.37
C ILE A 33 0.99 4.24 3.64
N SER A 34 -0.24 4.75 3.68
CA SER A 34 -1.21 4.45 4.72
C SER A 34 -2.50 3.96 4.09
N TRP A 35 -3.21 3.09 4.82
CA TRP A 35 -4.57 2.69 4.48
C TRP A 35 -5.52 3.16 5.57
N GLU A 36 -6.49 3.98 5.21
CA GLU A 36 -7.47 4.49 6.17
C GLU A 36 -8.74 3.65 6.13
N TYR A 37 -9.22 3.27 7.32
CA TYR A 37 -10.51 2.59 7.48
C TYR A 37 -11.42 3.41 8.38
N GLN A 38 -12.41 4.06 7.77
CA GLN A 38 -13.43 4.81 8.50
C GLN A 38 -14.62 3.91 8.83
N ALA A 39 -14.67 3.38 10.06
CA ALA A 39 -15.84 2.70 10.59
C ALA A 39 -16.61 3.60 11.56
N SER A 40 -17.94 3.49 11.55
CA SER A 40 -18.77 4.08 12.59
C SER A 40 -18.56 3.33 13.90
N VAL A 41 -17.90 3.97 14.86
CA VAL A 41 -17.70 3.45 16.23
C VAL A 41 -19.02 3.29 17.01
N PHE A 42 -20.13 3.79 16.48
CA PHE A 42 -21.47 3.68 17.06
C PHE A 42 -22.37 2.63 16.38
N ASN A 43 -21.82 1.77 15.51
CA ASN A 43 -22.60 0.68 14.91
C ASN A 43 -22.58 -0.58 15.80
N PRO A 44 -23.70 -0.96 16.45
CA PRO A 44 -23.75 -2.12 17.33
C PRO A 44 -23.64 -3.49 16.61
N LEU A 45 -23.58 -3.52 15.27
CA LEU A 45 -23.46 -4.75 14.47
C LEU A 45 -22.04 -5.02 13.94
N THR A 46 -21.04 -4.20 14.26
CA THR A 46 -19.64 -4.44 13.84
C THR A 46 -18.87 -5.27 14.88
N TRP A 47 -19.02 -6.59 14.82
CA TRP A 47 -18.09 -7.58 15.42
C TRP A 47 -16.60 -7.35 15.05
N ARG A 48 -16.35 -6.48 14.06
CA ARG A 48 -15.04 -5.92 13.69
C ARG A 48 -14.38 -5.03 14.76
N LEU A 49 -15.05 -4.75 15.89
CA LEU A 49 -14.44 -4.04 17.02
C LEU A 49 -13.32 -4.81 17.72
N ILE A 50 -13.09 -6.09 17.39
CA ILE A 50 -12.09 -6.95 18.04
C ILE A 50 -10.78 -7.06 17.23
N HIS A 51 -10.79 -6.73 15.93
CA HIS A 51 -9.60 -6.85 15.08
C HIS A 51 -9.38 -5.61 14.24
N THR A 52 -8.20 -5.01 14.35
CA THR A 52 -7.73 -3.97 13.44
C THR A 52 -7.73 -4.52 12.02
N PRO A 53 -8.48 -3.92 11.10
CA PRO A 53 -8.48 -4.37 9.71
C PRO A 53 -7.07 -4.28 9.13
N ARG A 54 -6.76 -5.17 8.18
CA ARG A 54 -5.49 -5.19 7.45
C ARG A 54 -5.70 -5.45 5.98
N VAL A 55 -4.82 -4.91 5.15
CA VAL A 55 -4.72 -5.24 3.72
C VAL A 55 -3.33 -5.75 3.40
N PHE A 56 -3.24 -6.58 2.37
CA PHE A 56 -1.97 -7.10 1.86
C PHE A 56 -1.61 -6.33 0.59
N LEU A 57 -0.40 -5.79 0.56
CA LEU A 57 0.14 -5.09 -0.59
C LEU A 57 1.40 -5.83 -1.03
N ASP A 58 1.37 -6.37 -2.23
CA ASP A 58 2.48 -7.15 -2.76
C ASP A 58 3.65 -6.23 -3.15
N SER A 59 3.38 -5.24 -3.97
CA SER A 59 4.34 -4.24 -4.43
C SER A 59 3.66 -2.92 -4.75
N LEU A 60 4.44 -1.85 -4.76
CA LEU A 60 4.01 -0.53 -5.20
C LEU A 60 5.02 -0.01 -6.22
N THR A 61 4.55 0.40 -7.38
CA THR A 61 5.38 1.02 -8.41
C THR A 61 5.08 2.50 -8.50
N VAL A 62 6.12 3.32 -8.35
CA VAL A 62 6.04 4.78 -8.47
C VAL A 62 6.82 5.22 -9.70
N ALA A 63 6.15 5.95 -10.59
CA ALA A 63 6.74 6.49 -11.81
C ALA A 63 6.69 8.04 -11.78
N SER A 64 7.84 8.68 -12.01
CA SER A 64 7.90 10.10 -12.32
C SER A 64 7.76 10.29 -13.83
N LEU A 65 6.71 11.01 -14.22
CA LEU A 65 6.41 11.31 -15.62
C LEU A 65 7.40 12.34 -16.20
N GLU A 66 7.90 13.23 -15.34
CA GLU A 66 8.88 14.27 -15.68
C GLU A 66 10.29 13.66 -15.88
N ALA A 67 10.70 12.78 -14.96
CA ALA A 67 12.04 12.18 -14.98
C ALA A 67 12.13 10.91 -15.83
N LYS A 68 11.00 10.39 -16.35
CA LYS A 68 10.91 9.11 -17.07
C LYS A 68 11.57 7.96 -16.30
N HIS A 69 11.35 7.94 -14.99
CA HIS A 69 11.92 6.95 -14.10
C HIS A 69 10.82 6.25 -13.32
N GLU A 70 10.97 4.93 -13.16
CA GLU A 70 10.04 4.08 -12.43
C GLU A 70 10.81 3.29 -11.38
N THR A 71 10.22 3.12 -10.21
CA THR A 71 10.80 2.31 -9.13
C THR A 71 9.72 1.52 -8.44
N THR A 72 9.96 0.22 -8.29
CA THR A 72 9.13 -0.68 -7.49
C THR A 72 9.69 -0.78 -6.08
N VAL A 73 8.83 -0.57 -5.09
CA VAL A 73 9.12 -0.70 -3.67
C VAL A 73 8.19 -1.74 -3.06
N CYS A 74 8.66 -2.39 -2.00
CA CYS A 74 7.91 -3.48 -1.36
C CYS A 74 7.80 -3.25 0.15
N LEU A 75 6.77 -3.84 0.74
CA LEU A 75 6.65 -3.93 2.20
C LEU A 75 7.64 -4.96 2.74
N ASP A 76 7.86 -4.92 4.06
CA ASP A 76 8.56 -5.98 4.77
C ASP A 76 7.88 -7.36 4.57
N GLU A 77 8.47 -8.40 5.17
CA GLU A 77 8.04 -9.79 5.01
C GLU A 77 6.56 -10.04 5.38
N THR A 78 5.94 -9.17 6.18
CA THR A 78 4.53 -9.34 6.53
C THR A 78 3.62 -9.03 5.34
N LYS A 79 4.08 -8.21 4.38
CA LYS A 79 3.30 -7.66 3.27
C LYS A 79 1.99 -6.99 3.71
N THR A 80 1.88 -6.60 4.99
CA THR A 80 0.64 -6.06 5.57
C THR A 80 0.70 -4.56 5.81
N LEU A 81 -0.41 -3.89 5.52
CA LEU A 81 -0.74 -2.55 6.01
C LEU A 81 -1.87 -2.67 7.04
N MET A 82 -1.64 -2.14 8.25
CA MET A 82 -2.69 -2.01 9.25
C MET A 82 -3.48 -0.72 8.99
N ALA A 83 -4.77 -0.76 9.29
CA ALA A 83 -5.61 0.43 9.16
C ALA A 83 -5.08 1.57 10.04
N ASN A 84 -4.97 2.76 9.46
CA ASN A 84 -4.55 4.02 10.09
C ASN A 84 -3.09 4.02 10.58
N GLU A 85 -2.27 3.07 10.15
CA GLU A 85 -0.84 3.01 10.47
C GLU A 85 -0.02 3.16 9.16
N PRO A 86 0.74 4.26 9.00
CA PRO A 86 1.64 4.43 7.87
C PRO A 86 2.76 3.40 7.90
N LYS A 87 3.20 2.96 6.73
CA LYS A 87 4.32 2.03 6.59
C LYS A 87 5.21 2.43 5.44
N THR A 88 6.51 2.37 5.67
CA THR A 88 7.54 2.68 4.68
C THR A 88 7.89 1.45 3.86
N LEU A 89 7.73 1.54 2.54
CA LEU A 89 8.18 0.59 1.55
C LEU A 89 9.54 1.03 1.04
N THR A 90 10.40 0.06 0.75
CA THR A 90 11.72 0.34 0.17
C THR A 90 12.03 -0.64 -0.95
N THR A 91 12.95 -0.28 -1.84
CA THR A 91 13.44 -1.17 -2.90
C THR A 91 14.12 -2.43 -2.35
N ARG A 92 14.74 -2.33 -1.17
CA ARG A 92 15.47 -3.43 -0.52
C ARG A 92 14.54 -4.56 -0.10
N ASN A 93 13.32 -4.23 0.31
CA ASN A 93 12.35 -5.21 0.77
C ASN A 93 11.85 -6.13 -0.36
N CYS A 94 12.02 -5.74 -1.63
CA CYS A 94 11.56 -6.55 -2.76
C CYS A 94 12.34 -7.86 -2.89
N HIS A 95 13.63 -7.89 -2.50
CA HIS A 95 14.46 -9.09 -2.59
C HIS A 95 14.06 -10.21 -1.62
N ASN A 96 13.34 -9.92 -0.53
CA ASN A 96 12.87 -10.94 0.43
C ASN A 96 11.57 -11.63 -0.02
N SER A 97 10.97 -11.20 -1.13
CA SER A 97 9.66 -11.71 -1.60
C SER A 97 9.73 -13.09 -2.27
N ASP A 98 10.88 -13.44 -2.84
CA ASP A 98 11.07 -14.65 -3.67
C ASP A 98 11.05 -15.97 -2.88
N LEU A 99 11.13 -15.90 -1.54
CA LEU A 99 11.15 -17.08 -0.67
C LEU A 99 9.76 -17.69 -0.40
N ASN A 100 8.67 -17.01 -0.76
CA ASN A 100 7.30 -17.45 -0.48
C ASN A 100 6.53 -17.98 -1.71
N MET A 101 7.21 -18.20 -2.84
CA MET A 101 6.59 -18.89 -3.98
C MET A 101 6.55 -20.40 -3.70
N VAL A 102 5.46 -20.87 -3.09
CA VAL A 102 5.19 -22.31 -2.97
C VAL A 102 5.12 -22.90 -4.38
N SER A 103 6.07 -23.78 -4.70
CA SER A 103 6.06 -24.56 -5.94
C SER A 103 4.77 -25.40 -5.98
N ALA A 104 4.02 -25.25 -7.07
CA ALA A 104 2.83 -26.05 -7.37
C ALA A 104 3.21 -27.48 -7.80
#